data_AF-A0AAV9NE33-F1
#
_entry.id   AF-A0AAV9NE33-F1
#
_cell.length_a   1.000
_cell.length_b   1.000
_cell.length_c   1.000
_cell.angle_alpha   90.00
_cell.angle_beta   90.00
_cell.angle_gamma   90.00
#
_symmetry.space_group_name_H-M   'P 1'
#
loop_
_entity.id
_entity.type
_entity.pdbx_description
1 polymer ?
#
loop_
_entity_poly.entity_id
_entity_poly.type
_entity_poly.pdbx_seq_one_letter_code
_entity_poly.pdbx_strand_id
1 'polypeptide(L)'
;MDNTLQAMCAFVPTTPFNDPEFKKSTHKTFADCYQMRGFVGGLWGYVLDGNDTNGVELSNSETSQSQPDDPLTATPDLLKDEERRLALYCLGWESIELHQAATKTPLFAEEIDKLAPYFGPGTGAFYVSFTKHE
;
A
#
# COMPACT_ATOMS: atom_id res chain seq x y z
N MET A 1 -12.70 7.36 -19.31
CA MET A 1 -12.11 7.80 -18.03
C MET A 1 -11.06 6.78 -17.70
N ASP A 2 -9.86 7.23 -17.38
CA ASP A 2 -8.79 6.34 -16.92
C ASP A 2 -9.13 5.94 -15.49
N ASN A 3 -9.71 4.75 -15.33
CA ASN A 3 -10.09 4.23 -14.03
C ASN A 3 -8.88 3.50 -13.45
N THR A 4 -8.20 4.12 -12.50
CA THR A 4 -7.09 3.51 -11.77
C THR A 4 -7.64 2.70 -10.61
N LEU A 5 -7.05 1.54 -10.33
CA LEU A 5 -7.32 0.78 -9.12
C LEU A 5 -6.35 1.24 -8.02
N GLN A 6 -6.89 1.59 -6.86
CA GLN A 6 -6.10 1.77 -5.65
C GLN A 6 -6.49 0.71 -4.63
N ALA A 7 -5.52 0.03 -4.05
CA ALA A 7 -5.76 -0.88 -2.95
C ALA A 7 -4.88 -0.52 -1.75
N MET A 8 -5.46 -0.66 -0.57
CA MET A 8 -4.82 -0.50 0.71
C MET A 8 -4.82 -1.86 1.39
N CYS A 9 -3.67 -2.32 1.86
CA CYS A 9 -3.56 -3.46 2.75
C CYS A 9 -3.05 -2.96 4.10
N ALA A 10 -3.96 -2.84 5.05
CA ALA A 10 -3.66 -2.51 6.44
C ALA A 10 -3.51 -3.82 7.22
N PHE A 11 -2.32 -4.10 7.72
CA PHE A 11 -2.02 -5.33 8.44
C PHE A 11 -2.22 -5.16 9.96
N VAL A 12 -2.81 -6.16 10.61
CA VAL A 12 -3.02 -6.14 12.07
C VAL A 12 -1.68 -6.15 12.84
N PRO A 13 -1.62 -5.63 14.09
CA PRO A 13 -0.36 -5.57 14.86
C PRO A 13 0.33 -6.92 15.08
N THR A 14 -0.42 -8.02 15.06
CA THR A 14 0.10 -9.39 15.25
C THR A 14 0.77 -9.97 13.99
N THR A 15 0.79 -9.22 12.88
CA THR A 15 1.36 -9.66 11.61
C THR A 15 2.87 -9.86 11.73
N PRO A 16 3.43 -10.99 11.23
CA PRO A 16 4.84 -11.33 11.41
C PRO A 16 5.74 -10.54 10.46
N PHE A 17 5.87 -9.23 10.63
CA PHE A 17 6.72 -8.38 9.78
C PHE A 17 8.23 -8.62 9.94
N ASN A 18 8.61 -9.39 10.95
CA ASN A 18 9.98 -9.90 11.10
C ASN A 18 10.23 -11.13 10.22
N ASP A 19 9.19 -11.71 9.62
CA ASP A 19 9.31 -12.79 8.64
C ASP A 19 9.58 -12.20 7.24
N PRO A 20 10.76 -12.47 6.65
CA PRO A 20 11.08 -12.03 5.30
C PRO A 20 10.14 -12.58 4.23
N GLU A 21 9.61 -13.79 4.42
CA GLU A 21 8.68 -14.39 3.44
C GLU A 21 7.32 -13.69 3.46
N PHE A 22 6.87 -13.22 4.63
CA PHE A 22 5.68 -12.37 4.71
C PHE A 22 5.86 -11.07 3.93
N LYS A 23 6.96 -10.34 4.17
CA LYS A 23 7.28 -9.11 3.43
C LYS A 23 7.36 -9.36 1.93
N LYS A 24 8.01 -10.45 1.53
CA LYS A 24 8.11 -10.86 0.13
C LYS A 24 6.74 -11.16 -0.49
N SER A 25 5.83 -11.79 0.25
CA SER A 25 4.45 -12.04 -0.17
C SER A 25 3.72 -10.72 -0.51
N THR A 26 3.87 -9.69 0.33
CA THR A 26 3.25 -8.38 0.07
C THR A 26 3.77 -7.68 -1.18
N HIS A 27 5.05 -7.85 -1.54
CA HIS A 27 5.58 -7.34 -2.80
C HIS A 27 5.16 -8.22 -3.99
N LYS A 28 5.08 -9.54 -3.79
CA LYS A 28 4.72 -10.50 -4.84
C LYS A 28 3.30 -10.28 -5.36
N THR A 29 2.33 -9.87 -4.52
CA THR A 29 0.98 -9.49 -4.99
C THR A 29 1.02 -8.43 -6.09
N PHE A 30 1.96 -7.49 -6.04
CA PHE A 30 2.19 -6.49 -7.10
C PHE A 30 2.97 -7.08 -8.29
N ALA A 31 4.06 -7.79 -8.02
CA ALA A 31 4.91 -8.34 -9.08
C ALA A 31 4.17 -9.33 -10.00
N ASP A 32 3.26 -10.13 -9.45
CA ASP A 32 2.47 -11.10 -10.21
C ASP A 32 1.47 -10.41 -11.17
N CYS A 33 1.07 -9.15 -10.91
CA CYS A 33 0.20 -8.41 -11.83
C CYS A 33 0.81 -8.27 -13.24
N TYR A 34 2.14 -8.24 -13.37
CA TYR A 34 2.81 -8.19 -14.67
C TYR A 34 2.53 -9.42 -15.56
N GLN A 35 2.08 -10.52 -14.98
CA GLN A 35 1.73 -11.73 -15.72
C GLN A 35 0.22 -11.80 -16.04
N MET A 36 -0.57 -10.83 -15.57
CA MET A 36 -2.02 -10.81 -15.72
C MET A 36 -2.45 -9.97 -16.93
N ARG A 37 -3.44 -10.46 -17.65
CA ARG A 37 -3.95 -9.81 -18.87
C ARG A 37 -4.50 -8.41 -18.55
N GLY A 38 -4.07 -7.42 -19.33
CA GLY A 38 -4.56 -6.05 -19.27
C GLY A 38 -3.93 -5.19 -18.18
N PHE A 39 -2.96 -5.70 -17.42
CA PHE A 39 -2.20 -4.87 -16.48
C PHE A 39 -1.33 -3.87 -17.25
N VAL A 40 -1.38 -2.59 -16.87
CA VAL A 40 -0.63 -1.51 -17.54
C VAL A 40 0.42 -0.85 -16.64
N GLY A 41 0.63 -1.37 -15.44
CA GLY A 41 1.66 -0.90 -14.50
C GLY A 41 1.07 -0.31 -13.23
N GLY A 42 1.94 0.26 -12.40
CA GLY A 42 1.53 0.77 -11.09
C GLY A 42 2.69 1.10 -10.16
N LEU A 43 2.34 1.34 -8.90
CA LEU A 43 3.26 1.53 -7.79
C LEU A 43 2.81 0.68 -6.62
N TRP A 44 3.79 0.18 -5.87
CA TRP A 44 3.57 -0.43 -4.57
C TRP A 44 4.58 0.11 -3.57
N GLY A 45 4.15 0.28 -2.32
CA GLY A 45 5.04 0.62 -1.21
C GLY A 45 4.33 0.65 0.14
N TYR A 46 5.12 0.69 1.20
CA TYR A 46 4.58 0.96 2.53
C TYR A 46 4.45 2.46 2.77
N VAL A 47 3.38 2.84 3.45
CA VAL A 47 3.24 4.18 4.04
C VAL A 47 4.34 4.34 5.10
N LEU A 48 5.00 5.50 5.08
CA LEU A 48 6.25 5.72 5.82
C LEU A 48 6.02 6.35 7.18
N ASP A 49 4.92 7.08 7.36
CA ASP A 49 4.64 7.95 8.50
C ASP A 49 3.42 7.49 9.32
N GLY A 50 2.70 6.46 8.87
CA GLY A 50 1.49 5.99 9.55
C GLY A 50 1.00 4.62 9.10
N ASN A 51 0.09 4.07 9.91
CA ASN A 51 -0.56 2.78 9.68
C ASN A 51 -2.10 2.89 9.64
N ASP A 52 -2.65 4.10 9.68
CA ASP A 52 -4.09 4.37 9.57
C ASP A 52 -4.42 4.83 8.15
N THR A 53 -5.44 4.21 7.55
CA THR A 53 -5.90 4.55 6.19
C THR A 53 -6.54 5.92 6.07
N ASN A 54 -6.96 6.52 7.19
CA ASN A 54 -7.49 7.88 7.25
C ASN A 54 -6.38 8.94 7.41
N GLY A 55 -5.12 8.50 7.50
CA GLY A 55 -4.00 9.35 7.86
C GLY A 55 -3.81 9.43 9.38
N VAL A 56 -2.63 9.88 9.76
CA VAL A 56 -2.27 10.18 11.15
C VAL A 56 -1.81 11.63 11.23
N GLU A 57 -1.98 12.26 12.39
CA GLU A 57 -1.37 13.57 12.60
C GLU A 57 0.14 13.43 12.48
N LEU A 58 0.75 14.28 11.65
CA LEU A 58 2.21 14.36 11.53
C LEU A 58 2.74 14.89 12.86
N SER A 59 3.32 14.01 13.67
CA SER A 59 4.04 14.44 14.87
C SER A 59 5.38 15.04 14.44
N ASN A 60 5.58 16.33 14.72
CA ASN A 60 6.92 16.87 14.81
C ASN A 60 7.44 16.49 16.20
N SER A 61 8.08 15.33 16.39
CA SER A 61 8.60 15.05 17.73
C SER A 61 9.72 16.02 18.07
N GLU A 62 9.58 16.67 19.23
CA GLU A 62 10.63 17.47 19.88
C GLU A 62 11.83 16.62 20.34
N THR A 63 11.86 15.32 20.02
CA THR A 63 12.94 14.38 20.40
C THR A 63 14.13 14.35 19.45
N SER A 64 14.02 14.98 18.28
CA SER A 64 15.21 15.44 17.55
C SER A 64 15.55 16.83 18.05
N GLN A 65 16.59 16.93 18.88
CA GLN A 65 17.09 18.19 19.43
C GLN A 65 17.21 19.25 18.33
N SER A 66 16.79 20.47 18.68
CA SER A 66 16.66 21.68 17.83
C SER A 66 15.33 21.74 17.08
N GLN A 67 14.46 22.66 17.50
CA GLN A 67 13.48 23.28 16.62
C GLN A 67 14.23 23.67 15.34
N PRO A 68 13.92 23.10 14.15
CA PRO A 68 14.56 23.59 12.95
C PRO A 68 14.08 25.02 12.74
N ASP A 69 15.01 25.98 12.78
CA ASP A 69 14.74 27.39 12.43
C ASP A 69 14.20 27.52 10.99
N ASP A 70 14.29 26.45 10.20
CA ASP A 70 13.84 26.34 8.81
C ASP A 70 12.90 25.12 8.62
N PRO A 71 11.60 25.35 8.32
CA PRO A 71 10.63 24.30 7.96
C PRO A 71 11.08 23.40 6.80
N LEU A 72 12.00 23.85 5.95
CA LEU A 72 12.54 23.07 4.83
C LEU A 72 13.54 21.99 5.27
N THR A 73 13.98 22.01 6.53
CA THR A 73 14.95 21.05 7.10
C THR A 73 14.35 20.10 8.15
N ALA A 74 13.05 20.26 8.46
CA ALA A 74 12.35 19.34 9.35
C ALA A 74 12.32 17.94 8.73
N THR A 75 12.92 16.97 9.43
CA THR A 75 12.83 15.56 9.06
C THR A 75 11.58 14.99 9.71
N PRO A 76 10.60 14.48 8.95
CA PRO A 76 9.42 13.87 9.53
C PRO A 76 9.81 12.62 10.31
N ASP A 77 9.11 12.35 11.42
CA ASP A 77 9.25 11.09 12.13
C ASP A 77 8.65 9.96 11.30
N LEU A 78 9.52 9.29 10.53
CA LEU A 78 9.15 8.12 9.77
C LEU A 78 9.16 6.87 10.66
N LEU A 79 8.19 5.99 10.46
CA LEU A 79 8.17 4.66 11.02
C LEU A 79 9.40 3.86 10.54
N LYS A 80 9.96 3.06 11.45
CA LYS A 80 10.98 2.08 11.07
C LYS A 80 10.38 1.05 10.12
N ASP A 81 11.21 0.44 9.29
CA ASP A 81 10.77 -0.56 8.30
C ASP A 81 9.99 -1.72 8.95
N GLU A 82 10.37 -2.15 10.15
CA GLU A 82 9.67 -3.18 10.92
C GLU A 82 8.37 -2.72 11.59
N GLU A 83 8.03 -1.44 11.56
CA GLU A 83 6.81 -0.85 12.15
C GLU A 83 5.77 -0.49 11.09
N ARG A 84 6.14 -0.48 9.81
CA ARG A 84 5.22 -0.21 8.71
C ARG A 84 4.27 -1.39 8.50
N ARG A 85 2.96 -1.11 8.52
CA ARG A 85 1.86 -2.07 8.43
C ARG A 85 0.81 -1.67 7.39
N LEU A 86 0.89 -0.48 6.81
CA LEU A 86 0.01 -0.05 5.74
C LEU A 86 0.74 -0.07 4.40
N ALA A 87 0.33 -0.97 3.51
CA ALA A 87 0.80 -1.02 2.13
C ALA A 87 -0.21 -0.38 1.18
N LEU A 88 0.27 0.46 0.26
CA LEU A 88 -0.51 1.07 -0.80
C LEU A 88 -0.13 0.46 -2.15
N TYR A 89 -1.15 0.11 -2.92
CA TYR A 89 -1.04 -0.39 -4.29
C TYR A 89 -1.80 0.58 -5.20
N CYS A 90 -1.09 1.22 -6.12
CA CYS A 90 -1.70 1.96 -7.23
C CYS A 90 -1.55 1.10 -8.48
N LEU A 91 -2.60 0.43 -8.91
CA LEU A 91 -2.58 -0.55 -9.99
C LEU A 91 -3.37 -0.03 -11.19
N GLY A 92 -2.79 -0.11 -12.38
CA GLY A 92 -3.41 0.25 -13.64
C GLY A 92 -3.87 -0.98 -14.40
N TRP A 93 -5.08 -0.93 -14.94
CA TRP A 93 -5.59 -1.92 -15.87
C TRP A 93 -6.21 -1.24 -17.10
N GLU A 94 -6.15 -1.90 -18.25
CA GLU A 94 -6.80 -1.44 -19.49
C GLU A 94 -8.31 -1.26 -19.32
N SER A 95 -8.95 -2.07 -18.45
CA SER A 95 -10.36 -1.94 -18.11
C SER A 95 -10.70 -2.55 -16.75
N ILE A 96 -11.82 -2.12 -16.17
CA ILE A 96 -12.38 -2.68 -14.92
C ILE A 96 -12.65 -4.17 -15.07
N GLU A 97 -13.21 -4.59 -16.21
CA GLU A 97 -13.58 -5.97 -16.49
C GLU A 97 -12.35 -6.88 -16.56
N LEU A 98 -11.24 -6.39 -17.14
CA LEU A 98 -9.98 -7.12 -17.18
C LEU A 98 -9.38 -7.29 -15.78
N HIS A 99 -9.43 -6.26 -14.93
CA HIS A 99 -9.05 -6.41 -13.52
C HIS A 99 -9.93 -7.43 -12.80
N GLN A 100 -11.26 -7.32 -12.92
CA GLN A 100 -12.20 -8.26 -12.27
C GLN A 100 -12.05 -9.70 -12.78
N ALA A 101 -11.60 -9.89 -14.01
CA ALA A 101 -11.24 -11.21 -14.53
C ALA A 101 -9.94 -11.71 -13.88
N ALA A 102 -8.94 -10.84 -13.74
CA ALA A 102 -7.66 -11.15 -13.10
C ALA A 102 -7.84 -11.59 -11.64
N THR A 103 -8.72 -10.92 -10.87
CA THR A 103 -8.97 -11.27 -9.45
C THR A 103 -9.57 -12.66 -9.22
N LYS A 104 -10.07 -13.31 -10.28
CA LYS A 104 -10.64 -14.66 -10.23
C LYS A 104 -9.62 -15.74 -10.60
N THR A 105 -8.38 -15.36 -10.89
CA THR A 105 -7.34 -16.30 -11.30
C THR A 105 -6.63 -16.91 -10.08
N PRO A 106 -6.10 -18.15 -10.20
CA PRO A 106 -5.26 -18.73 -9.15
C PRO A 106 -4.02 -17.89 -8.82
N LEU A 107 -3.45 -17.23 -9.83
CA LEU A 107 -2.28 -16.36 -9.64
C LEU A 107 -2.61 -15.18 -8.70
N PHE A 108 -3.80 -14.60 -8.83
CA PHE A 108 -4.23 -13.54 -7.91
C PHE A 108 -4.47 -14.07 -6.49
N ALA A 109 -5.11 -15.23 -6.36
CA ALA A 109 -5.41 -15.83 -5.07
C ALA A 109 -4.16 -16.23 -4.27
N GLU A 110 -3.07 -16.61 -4.95
CA GLU A 110 -1.89 -17.22 -4.30
C GLU A 110 -1.35 -16.41 -3.12
N GLU A 111 -1.10 -15.11 -3.32
CA GLU A 111 -0.58 -14.25 -2.25
C GLU A 111 -1.70 -13.66 -1.40
N ILE A 112 -2.87 -13.39 -1.99
CA ILE A 112 -4.01 -12.85 -1.24
C ILE A 112 -4.44 -13.82 -0.13
N ASP A 113 -4.48 -15.12 -0.40
CA ASP A 113 -4.84 -16.14 0.59
C ASP A 113 -3.81 -16.25 1.73
N LYS A 114 -2.52 -16.03 1.44
CA LYS A 114 -1.45 -16.00 2.46
C LYS A 114 -1.57 -14.77 3.36
N LEU A 115 -1.96 -13.63 2.78
CA LEU A 115 -2.03 -12.34 3.48
C LEU A 115 -3.37 -12.11 4.19
N ALA A 116 -4.46 -12.69 3.69
CA ALA A 116 -5.82 -12.48 4.17
C ALA A 116 -6.03 -12.66 5.68
N PRO A 117 -5.39 -13.64 6.37
CA PRO A 117 -5.50 -13.77 7.82
C PRO A 117 -5.00 -12.55 8.61
N TYR A 118 -4.22 -11.67 7.99
CA TYR A 118 -3.59 -10.52 8.61
C TYR A 118 -4.23 -9.19 8.21
N PHE A 119 -5.24 -9.20 7.33
CA PHE A 119 -5.95 -7.99 6.94
C PHE A 119 -6.73 -7.42 8.13
N GLY A 120 -6.40 -6.18 8.45
CA GLY A 120 -7.05 -5.38 9.48
C GLY A 120 -8.03 -4.38 8.88
N PRO A 121 -8.70 -3.59 9.76
CA PRO A 121 -9.56 -2.49 9.36
C PRO A 121 -8.85 -1.53 8.38
N GLY A 122 -9.59 -1.05 7.38
CA GLY A 122 -9.05 -0.17 6.34
C GLY A 122 -8.49 -0.90 5.10
N THR A 123 -8.30 -2.22 5.17
CA THR A 123 -7.95 -3.01 3.97
C THR A 123 -9.08 -2.98 2.95
N GLY A 124 -8.76 -2.69 1.69
CA GLY A 124 -9.74 -2.64 0.61
C GLY A 124 -9.13 -2.30 -0.74
N ALA A 125 -9.93 -2.49 -1.80
CA ALA A 125 -9.59 -2.14 -3.17
C ALA A 125 -10.70 -1.28 -3.77
N PHE A 126 -10.31 -0.19 -4.43
CA PHE A 126 -11.18 0.91 -4.85
C PHE A 126 -10.86 1.31 -6.28
N TYR A 127 -11.87 1.39 -7.13
CA TYR A 127 -11.74 2.08 -8.40
C TYR A 127 -11.84 3.58 -8.15
N VAL A 128 -10.82 4.33 -8.53
CA VAL A 128 -10.75 5.77 -8.35
C VAL A 128 -10.72 6.48 -9.69
N SER A 129 -11.38 7.63 -9.76
CA SER A 129 -11.30 8.56 -10.87
C SER A 129 -10.60 9.83 -10.39
N PHE A 130 -9.48 10.18 -11.01
CA PHE A 130 -8.77 11.41 -10.67
C PHE A 130 -9.37 12.59 -11.42
N THR A 131 -9.64 13.66 -10.69
CA THR A 131 -9.94 14.97 -11.28
C THR A 131 -8.65 15.74 -11.40
N LYS A 132 -8.39 16.30 -12.58
CA LYS A 132 -7.23 17.17 -12.79
C LYS A 132 -7.38 18.43 -11.92
N HIS A 133 -6.36 18.72 -11.11
CA HIS A 133 -6.25 19.99 -10.41
C HIS A 133 -5.89 21.10 -11.40
N GLU A 134 -6.54 22.27 -11.28
CA GLU A 134 -6.27 23.47 -12.09
C GLU A 134 -5.15 24.35 -11.52
#